data_AF-A0A2T4S615-F1
#
_entry.id   AF-A0A2T4S615-F1
#
_cell.length_a   1.000
_cell.length_b   1.000
_cell.length_c   1.000
_cell.angle_alpha   90.00
_cell.angle_beta   90.00
_cell.angle_gamma   90.00
#
_symmetry.space_group_name_H-M   'P 1'
#
loop_
_entity.id
_entity.type
_entity.pdbx_description
1 polymer ?
#
loop_
_entity_poly.entity_id
_entity_poly.type
_entity_poly.pdbx_seq_one_letter_code
_entity_poly.pdbx_strand_id
1 'polypeptide(L)'
;PVPRNKAVIGQNAFSHESGIHQDGFLKNRETYEIMTPQLVGIQTSELPLGKLSGKHAFAEKLKQLGYEISPEKQVELFKQFKSIADKQKNVSDYDVHALVQGHYHETNAAYHVENLQLQFVAEGVQSAVVQLRDNDGKQYQSAATGTGSILAVYNAVDLIFDAESELLNYQISSVTEGSDAQAQVNVELSIDGRSYY
;
A
#
# COMPACT_ATOMS: atom_id res chain seq x y z
N PRO A 1 28.80 -15.88 -6.09
CA PRO A 1 27.94 -14.73 -6.45
C PRO A 1 28.76 -13.42 -6.52
N VAL A 2 28.45 -12.52 -7.45
CA VAL A 2 29.08 -11.19 -7.54
C VAL A 2 28.50 -10.26 -6.47
N PRO A 3 29.31 -9.56 -5.66
CA PRO A 3 28.80 -8.59 -4.68
C PRO A 3 28.03 -7.44 -5.35
N ARG A 4 26.92 -6.98 -4.75
CA ARG A 4 26.08 -5.92 -5.33
C ARG A 4 26.82 -4.59 -5.53
N ASN A 5 27.78 -4.28 -4.68
CA ASN A 5 28.61 -3.08 -4.74
C ASN A 5 29.93 -3.29 -5.50
N LYS A 6 30.12 -4.42 -6.19
CA LYS A 6 31.32 -4.65 -6.99
C LYS A 6 31.40 -3.59 -8.08
N ALA A 7 32.53 -2.92 -8.19
CA ALA A 7 32.76 -1.92 -9.23
C ALA A 7 32.47 -2.49 -10.62
N VAL A 8 31.84 -1.67 -11.48
CA VAL A 8 31.50 -1.95 -12.89
C VAL A 8 30.43 -3.03 -13.10
N ILE A 9 30.45 -4.13 -12.35
CA ILE A 9 29.61 -5.31 -12.62
C ILE A 9 28.59 -5.63 -11.52
N GLY A 10 28.63 -4.91 -10.40
CA GLY A 10 27.65 -5.06 -9.32
C GLY A 10 26.35 -4.36 -9.67
N GLN A 11 25.21 -4.92 -9.25
CA GLN A 11 23.88 -4.34 -9.47
C GLN A 11 23.78 -2.87 -9.03
N ASN A 12 24.44 -2.49 -7.93
CA ASN A 12 24.37 -1.13 -7.42
C ASN A 12 25.19 -0.13 -8.26
N ALA A 13 26.00 -0.58 -9.20
CA ALA A 13 26.77 0.31 -10.08
C ALA A 13 25.89 1.10 -11.06
N PHE A 14 24.67 0.62 -11.32
CA PHE A 14 23.68 1.25 -12.20
C PHE A 14 22.36 1.48 -11.46
N SER A 15 22.43 1.78 -10.16
CA SER A 15 21.27 2.03 -9.31
C SER A 15 21.29 3.47 -8.80
N HIS A 16 20.18 4.21 -8.98
CA HIS A 16 20.09 5.62 -8.61
C HIS A 16 18.94 5.84 -7.61
N GLU A 17 19.27 6.11 -6.35
CA GLU A 17 18.30 6.23 -5.23
C GLU A 17 17.97 7.68 -4.85
N SER A 18 18.96 8.57 -4.92
CA SER A 18 18.78 9.98 -4.56
C SER A 18 17.87 10.69 -5.57
N GLY A 19 16.86 11.42 -5.10
CA GLY A 19 15.90 12.10 -5.98
C GLY A 19 16.53 13.06 -6.99
N ILE A 20 17.62 13.76 -6.64
CA ILE A 20 18.36 14.62 -7.58
C ILE A 20 19.10 13.80 -8.64
N HIS A 21 19.59 12.61 -8.29
CA HIS A 21 20.27 11.72 -9.23
C HIS A 21 19.25 11.07 -10.17
N GLN A 22 18.10 10.65 -9.63
CA GLN A 22 16.99 10.12 -10.41
C GLN A 22 16.47 11.16 -11.42
N ASP A 23 16.26 12.41 -10.99
CA ASP A 23 15.81 13.50 -11.87
C ASP A 23 16.83 13.78 -12.98
N GLY A 24 18.12 13.89 -12.65
CA GLY A 24 19.16 14.10 -13.67
C GLY A 24 19.33 12.92 -14.62
N PHE A 25 19.24 11.68 -14.11
CA PHE A 25 19.27 10.46 -14.92
C PHE A 25 18.08 10.39 -15.89
N LEU A 26 16.87 10.70 -15.43
CA LEU A 26 15.66 10.68 -16.24
C LEU A 26 15.67 11.75 -17.35
N LYS A 27 16.30 12.91 -17.08
CA LYS A 27 16.48 13.98 -18.08
C LYS A 27 17.61 13.70 -19.06
N ASN A 28 18.76 13.26 -18.57
CA ASN A 28 19.92 12.88 -19.36
C ASN A 28 20.74 11.82 -18.62
N ARG A 29 20.65 10.57 -19.09
CA ARG A 29 21.32 9.40 -18.50
C ARG A 29 22.84 9.57 -18.33
N GLU A 30 23.51 10.21 -19.29
CA GLU A 30 24.97 10.42 -19.28
C GLU A 30 25.45 11.28 -18.10
N THR A 31 24.53 11.99 -17.44
CA THR A 31 24.83 12.80 -16.25
C THR A 31 25.37 11.96 -15.10
N TYR A 32 24.90 10.71 -14.95
CA TYR A 32 25.28 9.81 -13.87
C TYR A 32 25.73 8.43 -14.33
N GLU A 33 25.55 8.11 -15.61
CA GLU A 33 26.03 6.87 -16.22
C GLU A 33 27.09 7.15 -17.29
N ILE A 34 28.36 7.07 -16.90
CA ILE A 34 29.50 7.19 -17.83
C ILE A 34 29.57 6.04 -18.85
N MET A 35 28.92 4.92 -18.55
CA MET A 35 28.80 3.75 -19.43
C MET A 35 27.43 3.13 -19.26
N THR A 36 26.95 2.42 -20.28
CA THR A 36 25.64 1.78 -20.22
C THR A 36 25.71 0.44 -19.49
N PRO A 37 24.66 0.04 -18.76
CA PRO A 37 24.61 -1.26 -18.09
C PRO A 37 24.76 -2.44 -19.06
N GLN A 38 24.31 -2.28 -20.31
CA GLN A 38 24.36 -3.34 -21.32
C GLN A 38 25.79 -3.70 -21.72
N LEU A 39 26.75 -2.76 -21.64
CA LEU A 39 28.17 -3.04 -21.92
C LEU A 39 28.78 -4.08 -20.97
N VAL A 40 28.17 -4.28 -19.80
CA VAL A 40 28.62 -5.22 -18.77
C VAL A 40 27.62 -6.35 -18.52
N GLY A 41 26.66 -6.52 -19.44
CA GLY A 41 25.65 -7.59 -19.38
C GLY A 41 24.49 -7.33 -18.42
N ILE A 42 24.30 -6.08 -17.95
CA ILE A 42 23.16 -5.67 -17.15
C ILE A 42 22.09 -5.08 -18.08
N GLN A 43 20.85 -5.58 -17.97
CA GLN A 43 19.79 -5.23 -18.93
C GLN A 43 19.32 -3.78 -18.80
N THR A 44 19.17 -3.30 -17.58
CA THR A 44 18.62 -1.97 -17.28
C THR A 44 19.19 -1.42 -15.98
N SER A 45 19.19 -0.10 -15.85
CA SER A 45 19.46 0.58 -14.59
C SER A 45 18.29 0.42 -13.62
N GLU A 46 18.58 0.36 -12.33
CA GLU A 46 17.56 0.33 -11.29
C GLU A 46 17.27 1.74 -10.77
N LEU A 47 15.98 2.08 -10.65
CA LEU A 47 15.51 3.29 -9.98
C LEU A 47 14.70 2.88 -8.74
N PRO A 48 15.37 2.42 -7.67
CA PRO A 48 14.66 2.05 -6.45
C PRO A 48 13.89 3.26 -5.91
N LEU A 49 12.62 3.05 -5.56
CA LEU A 49 11.84 4.06 -4.90
C LEU A 49 12.12 4.02 -3.39
N GLY A 50 12.37 5.19 -2.80
CA GLY A 50 12.64 5.32 -1.39
C GLY A 50 12.32 6.71 -0.87
N LYS A 51 12.74 7.00 0.37
CA LYS A 51 12.44 8.26 1.06
C LYS A 51 12.84 9.51 0.26
N LEU A 52 13.94 9.42 -0.48
CA LEU A 52 14.52 10.51 -1.25
C LEU A 52 13.96 10.63 -2.67
N SER A 53 13.14 9.67 -3.12
CA SER A 53 12.59 9.68 -4.47
C SER A 53 11.65 10.85 -4.70
N GLY A 54 11.82 11.50 -5.85
CA GLY A 54 11.00 12.62 -6.28
C GLY A 54 9.74 12.20 -7.02
N LYS A 55 8.86 13.17 -7.28
CA LYS A 55 7.62 12.97 -8.05
C LYS A 55 7.86 12.34 -9.41
N HIS A 56 8.93 12.74 -10.10
CA HIS A 56 9.22 12.25 -11.44
C HIS A 56 9.59 10.77 -11.45
N ALA A 57 10.42 10.32 -10.51
CA ALA A 57 10.77 8.91 -10.34
C ALA A 57 9.54 8.05 -9.99
N PHE A 58 8.67 8.56 -9.11
CA PHE A 58 7.42 7.89 -8.77
C PHE A 58 6.47 7.78 -9.98
N ALA A 59 6.29 8.87 -10.74
CA ALA A 59 5.45 8.87 -11.94
C ALA A 59 5.98 7.92 -13.03
N GLU A 60 7.30 7.86 -13.21
CA GLU A 60 7.92 6.92 -14.14
C GLU A 60 7.70 5.46 -13.68
N LYS A 61 7.80 5.20 -12.37
CA LYS A 61 7.51 3.89 -11.82
C LYS A 61 6.05 3.47 -12.05
N LEU A 62 5.10 4.37 -11.86
CA LEU A 62 3.68 4.09 -12.17
C LEU A 62 3.49 3.67 -13.63
N LYS A 63 4.13 4.38 -14.58
CA LYS A 63 4.09 4.02 -16.00
C LYS A 63 4.74 2.66 -16.28
N GLN A 64 5.89 2.38 -15.68
CA GLN A 64 6.58 1.10 -15.82
C GLN A 64 5.73 -0.08 -15.32
N LEU A 65 4.90 0.15 -14.29
CA LEU A 65 3.94 -0.82 -13.78
C LEU A 65 2.64 -0.90 -14.59
N GLY A 66 2.53 -0.15 -15.69
CA GLY A 66 1.37 -0.16 -16.59
C GLY A 66 0.21 0.74 -16.15
N TYR A 67 0.43 1.66 -15.21
CA TYR A 67 -0.61 2.59 -14.75
C TYR A 67 -0.63 3.88 -15.55
N GLU A 68 -1.78 4.19 -16.13
CA GLU A 68 -2.09 5.49 -16.73
C GLU A 68 -2.92 6.33 -15.75
N ILE A 69 -2.22 7.10 -14.91
CA ILE A 69 -2.86 7.94 -13.87
C ILE A 69 -2.66 9.41 -14.21
N SER A 70 -3.71 10.23 -14.07
CA SER A 70 -3.64 11.66 -14.37
C SER A 70 -2.65 12.39 -13.45
N PRO A 71 -2.02 13.50 -13.89
CA PRO A 71 -1.05 14.25 -13.08
C PRO A 71 -1.60 14.66 -11.71
N GLU A 72 -2.88 15.01 -11.62
CA GLU A 72 -3.53 15.42 -10.36
C GLU A 72 -3.55 14.26 -9.36
N LYS A 73 -4.01 13.08 -9.79
CA LYS A 73 -4.03 11.87 -8.96
C LYS A 73 -2.62 11.38 -8.61
N GLN A 74 -1.64 11.55 -9.50
CA GLN A 74 -0.24 11.25 -9.20
C GLN A 74 0.27 12.10 -8.02
N VAL A 75 -0.17 13.35 -7.87
CA VAL A 75 0.22 14.19 -6.72
C VAL A 75 -0.35 13.65 -5.41
N GLU A 76 -1.58 13.15 -5.42
CA GLU A 76 -2.22 12.56 -4.24
C GLU A 76 -1.55 11.25 -3.84
N LEU A 77 -1.39 10.34 -4.80
CA LEU A 77 -0.65 9.09 -4.60
C LEU A 77 0.78 9.35 -4.12
N PHE A 78 1.44 10.38 -4.64
CA PHE A 78 2.80 10.72 -4.21
C PHE A 78 2.86 11.13 -2.72
N LYS A 79 1.84 11.80 -2.18
CA LYS A 79 1.78 12.14 -0.75
C LYS A 79 1.68 10.87 0.10
N GLN A 80 0.80 9.94 -0.28
CA GLN A 80 0.64 8.66 0.40
C GLN A 80 1.91 7.79 0.27
N PHE A 81 2.52 7.74 -0.92
CA PHE A 81 3.81 7.11 -1.16
C PHE A 81 4.89 7.65 -0.21
N LYS A 82 4.95 8.98 0.01
CA LYS A 82 5.93 9.57 0.94
C LYS A 82 5.75 9.08 2.37
N SER A 83 4.52 8.89 2.83
CA SER A 83 4.23 8.33 4.15
C SER A 83 4.68 6.86 4.27
N ILE A 84 4.55 6.07 3.20
CA ILE A 84 5.08 4.71 3.13
C ILE A 84 6.61 4.75 3.15
N ALA A 85 7.23 5.54 2.28
CA ALA A 85 8.68 5.67 2.13
C ALA A 85 9.39 6.25 3.37
N ASP A 86 8.67 6.94 4.27
CA ASP A 86 9.24 7.39 5.54
C ASP A 86 9.35 6.25 6.58
N LYS A 87 8.55 5.19 6.44
CA LYS A 87 8.55 4.00 7.32
C LYS A 87 9.44 2.87 6.81
N GLN A 88 9.73 2.82 5.51
CA GLN A 88 10.56 1.77 4.92
C GLN A 88 11.68 2.33 4.05
N LYS A 89 12.84 1.66 4.07
CA LYS A 89 14.03 2.09 3.35
C LYS A 89 13.82 2.07 1.83
N ASN A 90 13.19 1.02 1.31
CA ASN A 90 12.83 0.86 -0.10
C ASN A 90 11.33 0.55 -0.21
N VAL A 91 10.68 1.13 -1.21
CA VAL A 91 9.28 0.86 -1.56
C VAL A 91 9.25 -0.13 -2.71
N SER A 92 8.60 -1.26 -2.51
CA SER A 92 8.49 -2.32 -3.50
C SER A 92 7.40 -2.03 -4.54
N ASP A 93 7.45 -2.72 -5.67
CA ASP A 93 6.42 -2.63 -6.71
C ASP A 93 5.05 -3.03 -6.17
N TYR A 94 5.02 -4.02 -5.28
CA TYR A 94 3.82 -4.45 -4.58
C TYR A 94 3.21 -3.33 -3.74
N ASP A 95 4.03 -2.57 -3.00
CA ASP A 95 3.55 -1.42 -2.21
C ASP A 95 2.95 -0.35 -3.11
N VAL A 96 3.53 -0.13 -4.29
CA VAL A 96 2.99 0.82 -5.29
C VAL A 96 1.65 0.32 -5.85
N HIS A 97 1.52 -0.98 -6.17
CA HIS A 97 0.25 -1.57 -6.58
C HIS A 97 -0.82 -1.43 -5.49
N ALA A 98 -0.49 -1.77 -4.24
CA ALA A 98 -1.39 -1.66 -3.10
C ALA A 98 -1.81 -0.20 -2.84
N LEU A 99 -0.87 0.73 -2.96
CA LEU A 99 -1.13 2.17 -2.84
C LEU A 99 -2.14 2.65 -3.91
N VAL A 100 -1.93 2.27 -5.16
CA VAL A 100 -2.84 2.64 -6.26
C VAL A 100 -4.22 2.04 -6.03
N GLN A 101 -4.31 0.75 -5.71
CA GLN A 101 -5.58 0.06 -5.44
C GLN A 101 -6.33 0.65 -4.24
N GLY A 102 -5.63 0.90 -3.13
CA GLY A 102 -6.20 1.50 -1.93
C GLY A 102 -6.78 2.90 -2.21
N HIS A 103 -6.05 3.73 -2.95
CA HIS A 103 -6.52 5.07 -3.32
C HIS A 103 -7.80 5.04 -4.17
N TYR A 104 -7.95 4.09 -5.10
CA TYR A 104 -9.19 3.92 -5.87
C TYR A 104 -10.37 3.50 -4.99
N HIS A 105 -10.14 2.67 -3.97
CA HIS A 105 -11.19 2.26 -3.03
C HIS A 105 -11.57 3.42 -2.09
N GLU A 106 -10.60 4.16 -1.55
CA GLU A 106 -10.87 5.31 -0.68
C GLU A 106 -11.62 6.43 -1.41
N THR A 107 -11.24 6.75 -2.64
CA THR A 107 -11.86 7.86 -3.40
C THR A 107 -13.28 7.56 -3.88
N ASN A 108 -13.67 6.28 -3.97
CA ASN A 108 -15.01 5.87 -4.40
C ASN A 108 -15.81 5.18 -3.28
N ALA A 109 -15.32 5.21 -2.04
CA ALA A 109 -16.02 4.60 -0.93
C ALA A 109 -17.36 5.33 -0.68
N ALA A 110 -18.44 4.58 -0.54
CA ALA A 110 -19.74 5.15 -0.15
C ALA A 110 -19.77 5.53 1.34
N TYR A 111 -18.90 4.91 2.15
CA TYR A 111 -18.81 5.07 3.60
C TYR A 111 -17.35 5.13 4.04
N HIS A 112 -17.07 5.98 5.02
CA HIS A 112 -15.76 6.13 5.65
C HIS A 112 -15.83 5.78 7.14
N VAL A 113 -14.84 5.05 7.64
CA VAL A 113 -14.70 4.77 9.07
C VAL A 113 -14.18 6.03 9.77
N GLU A 114 -14.96 6.59 10.69
CA GLU A 114 -14.56 7.75 11.50
C GLU A 114 -13.91 7.33 12.82
N ASN A 115 -14.46 6.28 13.44
CA ASN A 115 -13.99 5.80 14.73
C ASN A 115 -14.12 4.28 14.81
N LEU A 116 -13.10 3.65 15.38
CA LEU A 116 -13.08 2.25 15.73
C LEU A 116 -12.51 2.11 17.13
N GLN A 117 -13.30 1.57 18.04
CA GLN A 117 -12.85 1.21 19.38
C GLN A 117 -12.95 -0.29 19.55
N LEU A 118 -11.89 -0.89 20.10
CA LEU A 118 -11.82 -2.32 20.39
C LEU A 118 -11.53 -2.51 21.87
N GLN A 119 -12.32 -3.38 22.50
CA GLN A 119 -12.02 -3.86 23.84
C GLN A 119 -11.64 -5.33 23.75
N PHE A 120 -10.42 -5.64 24.17
CA PHE A 120 -9.91 -7.00 24.22
C PHE A 120 -9.97 -7.58 25.63
N VAL A 121 -10.45 -8.83 25.74
CA VAL A 121 -10.46 -9.62 26.97
C VAL A 121 -9.89 -11.01 26.66
N ALA A 122 -8.78 -11.38 27.30
CA ALA A 122 -8.01 -12.60 26.98
C ALA A 122 -8.84 -13.90 27.04
N GLU A 123 -9.76 -13.99 28.00
CA GLU A 123 -10.65 -15.14 28.18
C GLU A 123 -12.11 -14.67 28.19
N GLY A 124 -12.54 -14.03 27.10
CA GLY A 124 -13.87 -13.47 27.02
C GLY A 124 -14.32 -13.12 25.61
N VAL A 125 -15.47 -12.47 25.53
CA VAL A 125 -16.02 -11.94 24.29
C VAL A 125 -15.39 -10.57 24.03
N GLN A 126 -14.96 -10.35 22.78
CA GLN A 126 -14.39 -9.08 22.35
C GLN A 126 -15.53 -8.14 21.97
N SER A 127 -15.36 -6.84 22.20
CA SER A 127 -16.36 -5.85 21.76
C SER A 127 -15.73 -4.81 20.85
N ALA A 128 -16.53 -4.32 19.91
CA ALA A 128 -16.17 -3.25 19.00
C ALA A 128 -17.26 -2.18 18.98
N VAL A 129 -16.84 -0.92 18.90
CA VAL A 129 -17.70 0.21 18.57
C VAL A 129 -17.22 0.76 17.23
N VAL A 130 -18.11 0.81 16.24
CA VAL A 130 -17.81 1.28 14.89
C VAL A 130 -18.66 2.52 14.62
N GLN A 131 -18.01 3.58 14.14
CA GLN A 131 -18.66 4.77 13.62
C GLN A 131 -18.29 4.98 12.16
N LEU A 132 -19.30 5.06 11.30
CA LEU A 132 -19.18 5.31 9.87
C LEU A 132 -19.80 6.66 9.51
N ARG A 133 -19.34 7.26 8.42
CA ARG A 133 -19.93 8.44 7.79
C ARG A 133 -20.14 8.19 6.31
N ASP A 134 -21.31 8.53 5.78
CA ASP A 134 -21.54 8.51 4.33
C ASP A 134 -21.09 9.81 3.64
N ASN A 135 -21.16 9.83 2.31
CA ASN A 135 -20.76 10.99 1.51
C ASN A 135 -21.65 12.23 1.72
N ASP A 136 -22.85 12.05 2.26
CA ASP A 136 -23.76 13.15 2.63
C ASP A 136 -23.46 13.70 4.04
N GLY A 137 -22.49 13.11 4.75
CA GLY A 137 -22.06 13.50 6.08
C GLY A 137 -22.91 12.92 7.21
N LYS A 138 -23.87 12.03 6.92
CA LYS A 138 -24.65 11.36 7.95
C LYS A 138 -23.80 10.29 8.63
N GLN A 139 -23.90 10.27 9.95
CA GLN A 139 -23.16 9.36 10.81
C GLN A 139 -24.00 8.15 11.19
N TYR A 140 -23.35 6.99 11.24
CA TYR A 140 -23.89 5.72 11.67
C TYR A 140 -22.99 5.17 12.77
N GLN A 141 -23.57 4.61 13.82
CA GLN A 141 -22.81 4.06 14.93
C GLN A 141 -23.51 2.85 15.50
N SER A 142 -22.73 1.80 15.74
CA SER A 142 -23.19 0.63 16.48
C SER A 142 -22.06 0.01 17.28
N ALA A 143 -22.43 -0.88 18.19
CA ALA A 143 -21.51 -1.66 18.97
C ALA A 143 -21.98 -3.12 18.98
N ALA A 144 -21.04 -4.04 18.85
CA ALA A 144 -21.32 -5.46 18.89
C ALA A 144 -20.20 -6.21 19.59
N THR A 145 -20.47 -7.49 19.84
CA THR A 145 -19.51 -8.40 20.43
C THR A 145 -19.21 -9.54 19.47
N GLY A 146 -18.06 -10.18 19.63
CA GLY A 146 -17.64 -11.32 18.82
C GLY A 146 -16.63 -12.19 19.55
N THR A 147 -16.51 -13.44 19.12
CA THR A 147 -15.50 -14.38 19.65
C THR A 147 -14.07 -13.91 19.38
N GLY A 148 -13.89 -13.03 18.38
CA GLY A 148 -12.66 -12.29 18.11
C GLY A 148 -12.97 -10.83 17.77
N SER A 149 -11.93 -9.98 17.78
CA SER A 149 -12.04 -8.55 17.49
C SER A 149 -12.56 -8.28 16.08
N ILE A 150 -12.10 -9.04 15.10
CA ILE A 150 -12.54 -8.93 13.69
C ILE A 150 -14.03 -9.21 13.58
N LEU A 151 -14.51 -10.32 14.18
CA LEU A 151 -15.93 -10.66 14.17
C LEU A 151 -16.77 -9.59 14.90
N ALA A 152 -16.27 -9.05 16.02
CA ALA A 152 -16.97 -7.97 16.73
C ALA A 152 -17.14 -6.72 15.85
N VAL A 153 -16.15 -6.39 15.01
CA VAL A 153 -16.24 -5.28 14.05
C VAL A 153 -17.29 -5.56 12.98
N TYR A 154 -17.25 -6.74 12.33
CA TYR A 154 -18.23 -7.10 11.31
C TYR A 154 -19.65 -7.11 11.88
N ASN A 155 -19.87 -7.71 13.05
CA ASN A 155 -21.17 -7.70 13.71
C ASN A 155 -21.69 -6.27 13.97
N ALA A 156 -20.81 -5.31 14.31
CA ALA A 156 -21.21 -3.93 14.52
C ALA A 156 -21.59 -3.23 13.20
N VAL A 157 -20.89 -3.54 12.12
CA VAL A 157 -21.19 -3.04 10.76
C VAL A 157 -22.49 -3.63 10.23
N ASP A 158 -22.73 -4.92 10.44
CA ASP A 158 -23.95 -5.62 10.08
C ASP A 158 -25.18 -5.00 10.74
N LEU A 159 -25.08 -4.62 12.04
CA LEU A 159 -26.13 -3.89 12.73
C LEU A 159 -26.39 -2.48 12.17
N ILE A 160 -25.38 -1.83 11.58
CA ILE A 160 -25.56 -0.50 10.94
C ILE A 160 -26.37 -0.63 9.65
N PHE A 161 -26.12 -1.70 8.88
CA PHE A 161 -26.68 -1.89 7.55
C PHE A 161 -27.87 -2.86 7.49
N ASP A 162 -28.28 -3.42 8.63
CA ASP A 162 -29.31 -4.46 8.70
C ASP A 162 -29.00 -5.63 7.74
N ALA A 163 -27.76 -6.09 7.80
CA ALA A 163 -27.21 -7.14 6.95
C ALA A 163 -26.76 -8.33 7.80
N GLU A 164 -26.67 -9.51 7.19
CA GLU A 164 -26.01 -10.68 7.77
C GLU A 164 -24.81 -11.04 6.90
N SER A 165 -23.60 -10.84 7.43
CA SER A 165 -22.36 -11.22 6.76
C SER A 165 -21.72 -12.46 7.41
N GLU A 166 -21.13 -13.32 6.59
CA GLU A 166 -20.31 -14.43 7.05
C GLU A 166 -18.86 -14.24 6.58
N LEU A 167 -17.93 -14.22 7.53
CA LEU A 167 -16.50 -14.16 7.25
C LEU A 167 -15.99 -15.54 6.84
N LEU A 168 -15.90 -15.77 5.52
CA LEU A 168 -15.46 -17.04 4.94
C LEU A 168 -13.95 -17.25 5.06
N ASN A 169 -13.17 -16.18 4.85
CA ASN A 169 -11.72 -16.24 4.94
C ASN A 169 -11.16 -14.94 5.53
N TYR A 170 -10.16 -15.07 6.40
CA TYR A 170 -9.39 -13.97 6.93
C TYR A 170 -7.95 -14.39 7.07
N GLN A 171 -7.07 -13.82 6.24
CA GLN A 171 -5.66 -14.16 6.24
C GLN A 171 -4.80 -12.90 6.32
N ILE A 172 -3.98 -12.84 7.36
CA ILE A 172 -2.94 -11.83 7.51
C ILE A 172 -1.60 -12.44 7.09
N SER A 173 -0.92 -11.80 6.15
CA SER A 173 0.43 -12.18 5.73
C SER A 173 1.38 -11.00 5.86
N SER A 174 2.60 -11.23 6.35
CA SER A 174 3.66 -10.21 6.32
C SER A 174 4.13 -10.01 4.88
N VAL A 175 4.13 -8.77 4.42
CA VAL A 175 4.65 -8.38 3.10
C VAL A 175 6.17 -8.18 3.16
N THR A 176 6.66 -7.66 4.29
CA THR A 176 8.08 -7.35 4.50
C THR A 176 8.57 -7.89 5.84
N GLU A 177 9.90 -8.00 6.00
CA GLU A 177 10.55 -8.45 7.22
C GLU A 177 11.05 -7.26 8.07
N GLY A 178 11.17 -7.46 9.38
CA GLY A 178 11.70 -6.47 10.33
C GLY A 178 10.64 -5.80 11.19
N SER A 179 11.06 -4.84 12.03
CA SER A 179 10.17 -4.11 12.94
C SER A 179 9.11 -3.25 12.24
N ASP A 180 9.33 -2.94 10.97
CA ASP A 180 8.45 -2.12 10.13
C ASP A 180 7.68 -2.97 9.11
N ALA A 181 7.54 -4.28 9.40
CA ALA A 181 6.83 -5.23 8.55
C ALA A 181 5.39 -4.76 8.27
N GLN A 182 5.06 -4.60 6.99
CA GLN A 182 3.69 -4.36 6.56
C GLN A 182 2.92 -5.68 6.54
N ALA A 183 1.61 -5.61 6.82
CA ALA A 183 0.72 -6.75 6.80
C ALA A 183 -0.32 -6.58 5.69
N GLN A 184 -0.42 -7.58 4.81
CA GLN A 184 -1.54 -7.71 3.89
C GLN A 184 -2.64 -8.48 4.61
N VAL A 185 -3.87 -7.96 4.53
CA VAL A 185 -5.06 -8.63 5.02
C VAL A 185 -5.93 -8.98 3.81
N ASN A 186 -6.17 -10.27 3.60
CA ASN A 186 -7.15 -10.74 2.63
C ASN A 186 -8.40 -11.17 3.39
N VAL A 187 -9.56 -10.71 2.93
CA VAL A 187 -10.85 -10.99 3.55
C VAL A 187 -11.78 -11.52 2.46
N GLU A 188 -12.47 -12.62 2.74
CA GLU A 188 -13.59 -13.09 1.91
C GLU A 188 -14.86 -13.08 2.77
N LEU A 189 -15.89 -12.40 2.28
CA LEU A 189 -17.18 -12.25 2.95
C LEU A 189 -18.29 -12.84 2.10
N SER A 190 -19.24 -13.52 2.71
CA SER A 190 -20.52 -13.89 2.09
C SER A 190 -21.63 -13.01 2.65
N ILE A 191 -22.41 -12.39 1.78
CA ILE A 191 -23.60 -11.62 2.14
C ILE A 191 -24.73 -12.10 1.24
N ASP A 192 -25.87 -12.52 1.82
CA ASP A 192 -27.01 -13.08 1.08
C ASP A 192 -26.64 -14.19 0.08
N GLY A 193 -25.65 -15.03 0.43
CA GLY A 193 -25.14 -16.12 -0.41
C GLY A 193 -24.27 -15.69 -1.60
N ARG A 194 -23.82 -14.43 -1.64
CA ARG A 194 -22.84 -13.93 -2.62
C ARG A 194 -21.50 -13.65 -1.94
N SER A 195 -20.42 -14.16 -2.53
CA SER A 195 -19.05 -13.92 -2.05
C SER A 195 -18.46 -12.61 -2.58
N TYR A 196 -17.73 -11.93 -1.71
CA TYR A 196 -17.00 -10.68 -1.94
C TYR A 196 -15.54 -10.87 -1.48
N TYR A 197 -14.60 -10.32 -2.24
CA TYR A 197 -13.15 -10.41 -2.03
C TYR A 197 -12.54 -9.00 -1.95
#